data_AF-A0AA38NV56-F1
#
_entry.id   AF-A0AA38NV56-F1
#
_cell.length_a   1.000
_cell.length_b   1.000
_cell.length_c   1.000
_cell.angle_alpha   90.00
_cell.angle_beta   90.00
_cell.angle_gamma   90.00
#
_symmetry.space_group_name_H-M   'P 1'
#
loop_
_entity.id
_entity.type
_entity.pdbx_description
1 polymer ?
#
loop_
_entity_poly.entity_id
_entity_poly.type
_entity_poly.pdbx_seq_one_letter_code
_entity_poly.pdbx_strand_id
1 'polypeptide(L)'
;MQPLLPNELLHSIIDYIAFIPKLPNLRSKSPFKCASPELLALSLTNWQLRRVCLPFLFEHVKIREDSDLQQLEDHLALSVEFTKVLVLDSLTHLGDHILSEILPQLEQLSEVELRDCQDRTDLLRTILVHPTVTSVLVDELPDDSMCDDDLSKVALPRTRAYLAISPEYEKYLDQGMRILCLELAKHGSLGTAQLETKIPLGTKEISIIIHGHPDSLSWLPTLSSNRPTLNEVSLLGGRRSFDHVTLPFWSSPFIKESRRQKLLSFFNIKRMGLHKTTGSYPQEWYVRGLTLQTTTASTSLIEILTLVASSFRKLEKLTLRLDLHE
;
A
#
# COMPACT_ATOMS: atom_id res chain seq x y z
N MET A 1 3.94 38.87 25.21
CA MET A 1 3.17 37.85 24.48
C MET A 1 3.89 37.60 23.18
N GLN A 2 4.53 36.44 23.02
CA GLN A 2 5.29 36.13 21.80
C GLN A 2 4.33 35.99 20.60
N PRO A 3 4.76 36.39 19.39
CA PRO A 3 3.98 36.16 18.19
C PRO A 3 3.90 34.65 17.96
N LEU A 4 2.68 34.11 18.05
CA LEU A 4 2.39 32.78 17.54
C LEU A 4 2.75 32.75 16.05
N LEU A 5 3.37 31.65 15.62
CA LEU A 5 3.63 31.39 14.20
C LEU A 5 2.36 31.70 13.37
N PRO A 6 2.50 32.30 12.18
CA PRO A 6 1.42 32.42 11.20
C PRO A 6 0.68 31.08 11.03
N ASN A 7 -0.64 31.14 10.88
CA ASN A 7 -1.47 29.93 10.78
C ASN A 7 -1.05 29.04 9.60
N GLU A 8 -0.55 29.64 8.52
CA GLU A 8 -0.09 28.95 7.31
C GLU A 8 1.16 28.12 7.58
N LEU A 9 2.10 28.68 8.36
CA LEU A 9 3.30 27.96 8.78
C LEU A 9 2.92 26.86 9.77
N LEU A 10 2.00 27.15 10.69
CA LEU A 10 1.55 26.17 11.66
C LEU A 10 0.82 25.00 10.99
N HIS A 11 -0.01 25.27 9.98
CA HIS A 11 -0.68 24.25 9.18
C HIS A 11 0.32 23.39 8.41
N SER A 12 1.37 23.99 7.84
CA SER A 12 2.43 23.26 7.13
C SER A 12 3.22 22.34 8.06
N ILE A 13 3.53 22.81 9.27
CA ILE A 13 4.19 22.00 10.30
C ILE A 13 3.29 20.85 10.74
N ILE A 14 2.01 21.13 10.99
CA ILE A 14 1.05 20.12 11.43
C ILE A 14 0.81 19.08 10.34
N ASP A 15 0.64 19.45 9.07
CA ASP A 15 0.49 18.50 7.97
C ASP A 15 1.70 17.54 7.87
N TYR A 16 2.90 18.07 8.08
CA TYR A 16 4.13 17.26 8.11
C TYR A 16 4.15 16.26 9.28
N ILE A 17 3.66 16.65 10.46
CA ILE A 17 3.63 15.80 11.66
C ILE A 17 2.44 14.82 11.65
N ALA A 18 1.30 15.26 11.14
CA ALA A 18 0.01 14.58 11.22
C ALA A 18 0.06 13.19 10.60
N PHE A 19 0.92 12.99 9.60
CA PHE A 19 0.99 11.76 8.85
C PHE A 19 2.35 11.10 8.97
N ILE A 20 2.40 10.01 9.72
CA ILE A 20 3.56 9.12 9.70
C ILE A 20 3.69 8.57 8.27
N PRO A 21 4.79 8.86 7.54
CA PRO A 21 4.95 8.37 6.19
C PRO A 21 4.86 6.84 6.22
N LYS A 22 3.94 6.29 5.42
CA LYS A 22 3.76 4.85 5.32
C LYS A 22 5.05 4.24 4.84
N LEU A 23 5.67 3.46 5.72
CA LEU A 23 6.82 2.66 5.38
C LEU A 23 6.39 1.65 4.30
N PRO A 24 7.06 1.59 3.12
CA PRO A 24 6.65 0.76 1.98
C PRO A 24 6.59 -0.77 2.21
N ASN A 25 6.87 -1.24 3.45
CA ASN A 25 6.93 -2.67 3.77
C ASN A 25 6.04 -3.12 4.93
N LEU A 26 5.27 -2.25 5.58
CA LEU A 26 4.18 -2.80 6.37
C LEU A 26 3.19 -3.35 5.36
N ARG A 27 2.75 -4.60 5.56
CA ARG A 27 1.54 -5.15 4.93
C ARG A 27 0.31 -4.39 5.45
N SER A 28 0.41 -3.07 5.54
CA SER A 28 -0.65 -2.15 5.84
C SER A 28 -1.65 -2.35 4.72
N LYS A 29 -2.73 -3.06 5.03
CA LYS A 29 -3.86 -3.28 4.13
C LYS A 29 -4.41 -1.95 3.60
N SER A 30 -4.34 -0.92 4.44
CA SER A 30 -4.73 0.44 4.05
C SER A 30 -3.63 1.19 3.29
N PRO A 31 -3.97 1.97 2.26
CA PRO A 31 -3.16 3.05 1.72
C PRO A 31 -3.33 4.39 2.47
N PHE A 32 -4.31 4.53 3.38
CA PHE A 32 -4.65 5.79 4.07
C PHE A 32 -3.82 6.14 5.31
N LYS A 33 -3.37 7.39 5.39
CA LYS A 33 -2.52 7.86 6.50
C LYS A 33 -3.34 7.88 7.80
N CYS A 34 -2.72 7.58 8.93
CA CYS A 34 -3.38 7.73 10.24
C CYS A 34 -2.79 8.95 10.95
N ALA A 35 -3.63 9.66 11.71
CA ALA A 35 -3.18 10.74 12.58
C ALA A 35 -2.08 10.22 13.54
N SER A 36 -0.98 10.95 13.61
CA SER A 36 0.12 10.62 14.54
C SER A 36 -0.32 10.85 15.99
N PRO A 37 0.19 10.06 16.97
CA PRO A 37 -0.11 10.30 18.38
C PRO A 37 0.39 11.68 18.87
N GLU A 38 1.44 12.21 18.25
CA GLU A 38 1.98 13.55 18.53
C GLU A 38 0.96 14.65 18.19
N LEU A 39 0.11 14.44 17.17
CA LEU A 39 -0.92 15.40 16.77
C LEU A 39 -1.94 15.65 17.89
N LEU A 40 -2.32 14.60 18.61
CA LEU A 40 -3.22 14.70 19.77
C LEU A 40 -2.55 15.52 20.88
N ALA A 41 -1.29 15.23 21.21
CA ALA A 41 -0.54 16.00 22.22
C ALA A 41 -0.43 17.49 21.86
N LEU A 42 -0.18 17.82 20.59
CA LEU A 42 -0.15 19.20 20.11
C LEU A 42 -1.51 19.91 20.27
N SER A 43 -2.60 19.21 19.96
CA SER A 43 -3.96 19.75 20.08
C SER A 43 -4.34 20.15 21.52
N LEU A 44 -3.74 19.50 22.53
CA LEU A 44 -3.99 19.78 23.95
C LEU A 44 -3.14 20.94 24.50
N THR A 45 -2.15 21.43 23.74
CA THR A 45 -1.18 22.42 24.22
C THR A 45 -1.77 23.82 24.31
N ASN A 46 -2.54 24.26 23.29
CA ASN A 46 -3.27 25.53 23.32
C ASN A 46 -4.45 25.55 22.32
N TRP A 47 -5.33 26.55 22.46
CA TRP A 47 -6.52 26.69 21.62
C TRP A 47 -6.23 26.86 20.11
N GLN A 48 -5.16 27.58 19.75
CA GLN A 48 -4.82 27.80 18.34
C GLN A 48 -4.35 26.49 17.68
N LEU A 49 -3.47 25.74 18.36
CA LEU A 49 -3.03 24.42 17.95
C LEU A 49 -4.20 23.45 17.88
N ARG A 50 -5.10 23.47 18.88
CA ARG A 50 -6.32 22.66 18.84
C ARG A 50 -7.10 22.90 17.56
N ARG A 51 -7.38 24.16 17.23
CA ARG A 51 -8.15 24.53 16.03
C ARG A 51 -7.46 24.09 14.73
N VAL A 52 -6.13 24.20 14.64
CA VAL A 52 -5.40 23.81 13.43
C VAL A 52 -5.21 22.28 13.33
N CYS A 53 -5.06 21.57 14.45
CA CYS A 53 -4.95 20.10 14.46
C CYS A 53 -6.28 19.40 14.21
N LEU A 54 -7.41 20.02 14.57
CA LEU A 54 -8.72 19.35 14.57
C LEU A 54 -9.11 18.73 13.22
N PRO A 55 -8.97 19.43 12.06
CA PRO A 55 -9.24 18.80 10.77
C PRO A 55 -8.42 17.54 10.53
N PHE A 56 -7.14 17.53 10.88
CA PHE A 56 -6.24 16.39 10.67
C PHE A 56 -6.54 15.22 11.62
N LEU A 57 -7.01 15.50 12.84
CA LEU A 57 -7.39 14.47 13.81
C LEU A 57 -8.63 13.69 13.36
N PHE A 58 -9.58 14.37 12.71
CA PHE A 58 -10.84 13.80 12.27
C PHE A 58 -10.89 13.48 10.77
N GLU A 59 -9.85 13.81 10.00
CA GLU A 59 -9.80 13.50 8.56
C GLU A 59 -9.89 11.99 8.27
N HIS A 60 -9.33 11.18 9.17
CA HIS A 60 -9.28 9.73 9.07
C HIS A 60 -9.91 9.10 10.31
N VAL A 61 -11.16 8.66 10.18
CA VAL A 61 -11.90 8.01 11.26
C VAL A 61 -11.81 6.50 11.08
N LYS A 62 -11.41 5.79 12.14
CA LYS A 62 -11.42 4.32 12.18
C LYS A 62 -12.41 3.84 13.23
N ILE A 63 -13.34 2.99 12.81
CA ILE A 63 -14.34 2.32 13.64
C ILE A 63 -13.99 0.84 13.70
N ARG A 64 -13.76 0.31 14.91
CA ARG A 64 -13.32 -1.09 15.11
C ARG A 64 -14.42 -2.00 15.65
N GLU A 65 -15.45 -1.41 16.22
CA GLU A 65 -16.57 -2.11 16.84
C GLU A 65 -17.77 -1.16 16.89
N ASP A 66 -18.96 -1.71 17.15
CA ASP A 66 -20.19 -0.92 17.19
C ASP A 66 -20.17 0.15 18.30
N SER A 67 -19.36 -0.04 19.35
CA SER A 67 -19.20 0.94 20.43
C SER A 67 -18.52 2.24 19.95
N ASP A 68 -17.55 2.13 19.04
CA ASP A 68 -16.89 3.27 18.40
C ASP A 68 -17.88 4.03 17.51
N LEU A 69 -18.80 3.29 16.87
CA LEU A 69 -19.83 3.87 16.01
C LEU A 69 -20.85 4.68 16.83
N GLN A 70 -21.26 4.16 18.00
CA GLN A 70 -22.10 4.91 18.94
C GLN A 70 -21.40 6.18 19.44
N GLN A 71 -20.10 6.12 19.73
CA GLN A 71 -19.32 7.31 20.09
C GLN A 71 -19.25 8.31 18.94
N LEU A 72 -19.15 7.85 17.70
CA LEU A 72 -19.17 8.71 16.52
C LEU A 72 -20.53 9.39 16.37
N GLU A 73 -21.62 8.67 16.64
CA GLU A 73 -22.99 9.20 16.66
C GLU A 73 -23.15 10.28 17.76
N ASP A 74 -22.67 10.01 18.97
CA ASP A 74 -22.72 10.95 20.10
C ASP A 74 -21.86 12.21 19.87
N HIS A 75 -20.86 12.13 18.99
CA HIS A 75 -19.90 13.20 18.71
C HIS A 75 -19.97 13.73 17.27
N LEU A 76 -21.06 13.41 16.57
CA LEU A 76 -21.21 13.63 15.14
C LEU A 76 -21.00 15.09 14.73
N ALA A 77 -21.47 16.03 15.56
CA ALA A 77 -21.33 17.47 15.32
C ALA A 77 -19.87 17.95 15.19
N LEU A 78 -18.90 17.20 15.73
CA LEU A 78 -17.48 17.56 15.69
C LEU A 78 -16.70 16.85 14.57
N SER A 79 -17.15 15.66 14.13
CA SER A 79 -16.40 14.80 13.20
C SER A 79 -16.86 14.94 11.75
N VAL A 80 -18.13 15.28 11.52
CA VAL A 80 -18.77 15.26 10.20
C VAL A 80 -18.10 16.18 9.19
N GLU A 81 -17.73 17.39 9.61
CA GLU A 81 -17.18 18.41 8.71
C GLU A 81 -15.79 18.02 8.16
N PHE A 82 -15.06 17.16 8.86
CA PHE A 82 -13.66 16.88 8.54
C PHE A 82 -13.41 15.48 8.00
N THR A 83 -14.33 14.54 8.23
CA THR A 83 -14.12 13.13 7.87
C THR A 83 -14.07 12.94 6.36
N LYS A 84 -12.88 12.62 5.83
CA LYS A 84 -12.67 12.31 4.41
C LYS A 84 -12.44 10.85 4.15
N VAL A 85 -11.89 10.14 5.13
CA VAL A 85 -11.59 8.71 5.07
C VAL A 85 -12.25 8.01 6.25
N LEU A 86 -13.07 7.00 5.94
CA LEU A 86 -13.73 6.16 6.93
C LEU A 86 -13.22 4.73 6.83
N VAL A 87 -12.65 4.18 7.89
CA VAL A 87 -12.19 2.79 7.96
C VAL A 87 -13.11 2.02 8.90
N LEU A 88 -13.82 1.03 8.36
CA LEU A 88 -14.72 0.15 9.08
C LEU A 88 -14.05 -1.22 9.22
N ASP A 89 -13.89 -1.69 10.45
CA ASP A 89 -13.17 -2.91 10.81
C ASP A 89 -14.08 -3.77 11.69
N SER A 90 -14.37 -5.02 11.28
CA SER A 90 -15.09 -6.03 12.09
C SER A 90 -16.40 -5.57 12.76
N LEU A 91 -17.20 -4.75 12.08
CA LEU A 91 -18.51 -4.31 12.59
C LEU A 91 -19.51 -5.48 12.66
N THR A 92 -20.59 -5.33 13.45
CA THR A 92 -21.76 -6.24 13.41
C THR A 92 -22.94 -5.64 12.63
N HIS A 93 -23.95 -6.43 12.28
CA HIS A 93 -25.13 -5.94 11.54
C HIS A 93 -25.87 -4.80 12.27
N LEU A 94 -25.74 -4.71 13.60
CA LEU A 94 -26.30 -3.61 14.37
C LEU A 94 -25.68 -2.26 13.94
N GLY A 95 -24.38 -2.26 13.63
CA GLY A 95 -23.68 -1.09 13.13
C GLY A 95 -24.16 -0.62 11.74
N ASP A 96 -24.81 -1.49 10.95
CA ASP A 96 -25.27 -1.12 9.60
C ASP A 96 -26.40 -0.08 9.66
N HIS A 97 -27.27 -0.18 10.66
CA HIS A 97 -28.35 0.78 10.86
C HIS A 97 -27.81 2.16 11.21
N ILE A 98 -26.91 2.24 12.20
CA ILE A 98 -26.30 3.50 12.62
C ILE A 98 -25.47 4.09 11.47
N LEU A 99 -24.70 3.28 10.74
CA LEU A 99 -23.96 3.76 9.56
C LEU A 99 -24.87 4.32 8.48
N SER A 100 -26.04 3.72 8.26
CA SER A 100 -27.01 4.23 7.28
C SER A 100 -27.55 5.62 7.65
N GLU A 101 -27.58 5.97 8.94
CA GLU A 101 -27.97 7.29 9.43
C GLU A 101 -26.80 8.29 9.41
N ILE A 102 -25.57 7.83 9.71
CA ILE A 102 -24.37 8.67 9.76
C ILE A 102 -23.83 8.98 8.36
N LEU A 103 -23.76 7.99 7.47
CA LEU A 103 -23.13 8.13 6.15
C LEU A 103 -23.63 9.34 5.37
N PRO A 104 -24.95 9.60 5.22
CA PRO A 104 -25.44 10.76 4.47
C PRO A 104 -24.99 12.11 5.04
N GLN A 105 -24.60 12.16 6.31
CA GLN A 105 -24.16 13.38 6.96
C GLN A 105 -22.69 13.68 6.66
N LEU A 106 -21.89 12.69 6.29
CA LEU A 106 -20.45 12.83 6.02
C LEU A 106 -20.19 13.45 4.63
N GLU A 107 -20.53 14.73 4.45
CA GLU A 107 -20.45 15.41 3.15
C GLU A 107 -19.04 15.40 2.53
N GLN A 108 -17.99 15.43 3.34
CA GLN A 108 -16.60 15.41 2.87
C GLN A 108 -16.04 14.00 2.64
N LEU A 109 -16.84 12.95 2.84
CA LEU A 109 -16.39 11.56 2.74
C LEU A 109 -16.00 11.22 1.30
N SER A 110 -14.71 11.01 1.08
CA SER A 110 -14.14 10.74 -0.24
C SER A 110 -13.70 9.28 -0.41
N GLU A 111 -13.33 8.63 0.69
CA GLU A 111 -12.74 7.29 0.69
C GLU A 111 -13.31 6.45 1.85
N VAL A 112 -13.63 5.19 1.56
CA VAL A 112 -14.09 4.22 2.58
C VAL A 112 -13.26 2.95 2.50
N GLU A 113 -12.86 2.38 3.64
CA GLU A 113 -12.20 1.07 3.74
C GLU A 113 -13.10 0.12 4.53
N LEU A 114 -13.48 -1.00 3.92
CA LEU A 114 -14.23 -2.08 4.54
C LEU A 114 -13.28 -3.25 4.79
N ARG A 115 -13.06 -3.57 6.07
CA ARG A 115 -12.28 -4.72 6.52
C ARG A 115 -13.18 -5.69 7.25
N ASP A 116 -13.02 -6.97 6.92
CA ASP A 116 -13.74 -8.05 7.62
C ASP A 116 -15.26 -7.83 7.63
N CYS A 117 -15.77 -7.28 6.53
CA CYS A 117 -17.17 -6.89 6.33
C CYS A 117 -17.87 -7.88 5.39
N GLN A 118 -17.69 -9.17 5.63
CA GLN A 118 -18.33 -10.24 4.85
C GLN A 118 -19.86 -10.10 4.92
N ASP A 119 -20.55 -10.39 3.82
CA ASP A 119 -22.02 -10.39 3.68
C ASP A 119 -22.73 -9.03 3.84
N ARG A 120 -22.02 -7.91 3.66
CA ARG A 120 -22.58 -6.55 3.81
C ARG A 120 -22.91 -5.86 2.49
N THR A 121 -23.61 -6.58 1.63
CA THR A 121 -24.01 -6.09 0.30
C THR A 121 -24.78 -4.77 0.39
N ASP A 122 -25.71 -4.62 1.34
CA ASP A 122 -26.54 -3.42 1.48
C ASP A 122 -25.75 -2.19 1.96
N LEU A 123 -24.81 -2.37 2.89
CA LEU A 123 -23.92 -1.31 3.33
C LEU A 123 -23.02 -0.86 2.17
N LEU A 124 -22.45 -1.81 1.41
CA LEU A 124 -21.64 -1.50 0.24
C LEU A 124 -22.43 -0.70 -0.80
N ARG A 125 -23.68 -1.08 -1.09
CA ARG A 125 -24.56 -0.30 -1.99
C ARG A 125 -24.77 1.12 -1.48
N THR A 126 -25.07 1.26 -0.19
CA THR A 126 -25.26 2.57 0.46
C THR A 126 -24.02 3.46 0.30
N ILE A 127 -22.82 2.89 0.46
CA ILE A 127 -21.56 3.61 0.26
C ILE A 127 -21.34 3.97 -1.21
N LEU A 128 -21.65 3.06 -2.15
CA LEU A 128 -21.44 3.29 -3.58
C LEU A 128 -22.32 4.41 -4.14
N VAL A 129 -23.55 4.55 -3.64
CA VAL A 129 -24.45 5.64 -4.02
C VAL A 129 -24.10 6.98 -3.36
N HIS A 130 -23.18 6.99 -2.39
CA HIS A 130 -22.76 8.23 -1.73
C HIS A 130 -22.14 9.22 -2.73
N PRO A 131 -22.61 10.48 -2.78
CA PRO A 131 -22.28 11.42 -3.86
C PRO A 131 -20.80 11.82 -3.89
N THR A 132 -20.15 11.91 -2.74
CA THR A 132 -18.75 12.37 -2.62
C THR A 132 -17.73 11.23 -2.51
N VAL A 133 -18.17 9.99 -2.29
CA VAL A 133 -17.26 8.84 -2.24
C VAL A 133 -16.76 8.53 -3.64
N THR A 134 -15.45 8.53 -3.79
CA THR A 134 -14.74 8.27 -5.07
C THR A 134 -13.96 6.96 -5.05
N SER A 135 -13.65 6.42 -3.86
CA SER A 135 -12.91 5.19 -3.70
C SER A 135 -13.43 4.38 -2.52
N VAL A 136 -13.73 3.10 -2.76
CA VAL A 136 -14.10 2.14 -1.71
C VAL A 136 -13.10 1.00 -1.76
N LEU A 137 -12.37 0.80 -0.67
CA LEU A 137 -11.47 -0.33 -0.53
C LEU A 137 -12.17 -1.45 0.21
N VAL A 138 -12.10 -2.65 -0.33
CA VAL A 138 -12.69 -3.84 0.29
C VAL A 138 -11.61 -4.91 0.42
N ASP A 139 -11.50 -5.57 1.56
CA ASP A 139 -10.54 -6.68 1.72
C ASP A 139 -10.98 -7.90 0.89
N GLU A 140 -12.28 -8.18 0.90
CA GLU A 140 -12.93 -9.29 0.21
C GLU A 140 -14.27 -8.79 -0.35
N LEU A 141 -14.71 -9.36 -1.48
CA LEU A 141 -16.01 -9.03 -2.05
C LEU A 141 -17.09 -9.91 -1.42
N PRO A 142 -18.30 -9.38 -1.20
CA PRO A 142 -19.44 -10.22 -0.86
C PRO A 142 -19.76 -11.17 -2.03
N ASP A 143 -20.46 -12.27 -1.72
CA ASP A 143 -20.91 -13.27 -2.70
C ASP A 143 -21.67 -12.65 -3.90
N ASP A 144 -21.91 -13.45 -4.96
CA ASP A 144 -22.49 -13.15 -6.29
C ASP A 144 -23.72 -12.20 -6.38
N SER A 145 -24.25 -11.73 -5.26
CA SER A 145 -25.29 -10.71 -5.13
C SER A 145 -25.00 -9.34 -5.75
N MET A 146 -23.74 -9.01 -6.08
CA MET A 146 -23.29 -7.71 -6.64
C MET A 146 -23.18 -7.69 -8.18
N CYS A 147 -23.71 -8.73 -8.83
CA CYS A 147 -23.48 -8.99 -10.25
C CYS A 147 -24.06 -7.98 -11.25
N ASP A 148 -24.79 -6.96 -10.80
CA ASP A 148 -25.37 -5.91 -11.65
C ASP A 148 -25.00 -4.48 -11.21
N ASP A 149 -24.20 -4.31 -10.14
CA ASP A 149 -23.85 -3.01 -9.58
C ASP A 149 -22.62 -2.39 -10.30
N ASP A 150 -22.54 -1.06 -10.41
CA ASP A 150 -21.35 -0.34 -10.92
C ASP A 150 -20.25 -0.32 -9.84
N LEU A 151 -19.15 -1.01 -10.11
CA LEU A 151 -18.04 -1.17 -9.17
C LEU A 151 -16.85 -0.25 -9.48
N SER A 152 -17.02 0.78 -10.31
CA SER A 152 -15.95 1.72 -10.69
C SER A 152 -15.26 2.41 -9.51
N LYS A 153 -15.99 2.64 -8.41
CA LYS A 153 -15.46 3.18 -7.14
C LYS A 153 -14.72 2.12 -6.32
N VAL A 154 -15.03 0.84 -6.50
CA VAL A 154 -14.47 -0.26 -5.69
C VAL A 154 -13.05 -0.59 -6.15
N ALA A 155 -12.16 -0.77 -5.18
CA ALA A 155 -10.85 -1.31 -5.43
C ALA A 155 -10.42 -2.32 -4.36
N LEU A 156 -9.88 -3.45 -4.81
CA LEU A 156 -9.21 -4.41 -3.94
C LEU A 156 -7.79 -3.86 -3.66
N PRO A 157 -7.45 -3.56 -2.40
CA PRO A 157 -6.14 -3.01 -2.05
C PRO A 157 -5.04 -4.02 -2.37
N ARG A 158 -5.31 -5.31 -2.14
CA ARG A 158 -4.41 -6.40 -2.50
C ARG A 158 -5.20 -7.66 -2.81
N THR A 159 -4.85 -8.35 -3.90
CA THR A 159 -5.30 -9.72 -4.14
C THR A 159 -4.14 -10.64 -4.48
N ARG A 160 -4.28 -11.93 -4.18
CA ARG A 160 -3.27 -12.94 -4.51
C ARG A 160 -3.77 -13.83 -5.64
N ALA A 161 -2.99 -13.92 -6.71
CA ALA A 161 -3.24 -14.82 -7.83
C ALA A 161 -2.08 -15.79 -8.00
N TYR A 162 -2.39 -17.07 -8.22
CA TYR A 162 -1.35 -18.09 -8.45
C TYR A 162 -0.93 -18.14 -9.92
N LEU A 163 -1.92 -18.15 -10.81
CA LEU A 163 -1.69 -18.21 -12.25
C LEU A 163 -2.62 -17.30 -13.02
N ALA A 164 -3.87 -17.14 -12.58
CA ALA A 164 -4.83 -16.21 -13.14
C ALA A 164 -5.69 -15.67 -12.00
N ILE A 165 -6.41 -14.60 -12.30
CA ILE A 165 -7.45 -14.09 -11.43
C ILE A 165 -8.62 -15.09 -11.47
N SER A 166 -9.31 -15.28 -10.33
CA SER A 166 -10.51 -16.14 -10.30
C SER A 166 -11.52 -15.62 -11.32
N PRO A 167 -12.21 -16.48 -12.10
CA PRO A 167 -13.29 -16.04 -12.99
C PRO A 167 -14.35 -15.17 -12.28
N GLU A 168 -14.55 -15.37 -10.98
CA GLU A 168 -15.42 -14.55 -10.13
C GLU A 168 -15.00 -13.07 -10.15
N TYR A 169 -13.69 -12.80 -10.04
CA TYR A 169 -13.14 -11.44 -10.10
C TYR A 169 -13.14 -10.86 -11.51
N GLU A 170 -13.08 -11.69 -12.57
CA GLU A 170 -13.17 -11.18 -13.95
C GLU A 170 -14.49 -10.44 -14.18
N LYS A 171 -15.59 -10.98 -13.66
CA LYS A 171 -16.90 -10.32 -13.71
C LYS A 171 -16.90 -8.96 -13.02
N TYR A 172 -16.32 -8.86 -11.82
CA TYR A 172 -16.24 -7.60 -11.08
C TYR A 172 -15.32 -6.58 -11.75
N LEU A 173 -14.22 -7.04 -12.37
CA LEU A 173 -13.34 -6.20 -13.16
C LEU A 173 -14.05 -5.62 -14.39
N ASP A 174 -14.90 -6.41 -15.05
CA ASP A 174 -15.72 -5.95 -16.18
C ASP A 174 -16.75 -4.88 -15.77
N GLN A 175 -17.19 -4.88 -14.51
CA GLN A 175 -18.03 -3.84 -13.90
C GLN A 175 -17.25 -2.60 -13.43
N GLY A 176 -15.95 -2.52 -13.73
CA GLY A 176 -15.11 -1.36 -13.41
C GLY A 176 -14.34 -1.45 -12.10
N MET A 177 -14.45 -2.54 -11.34
CA MET A 177 -13.64 -2.75 -10.14
C MET A 177 -12.14 -2.72 -10.48
N ARG A 178 -11.32 -2.22 -9.55
CA ARG A 178 -9.86 -2.14 -9.72
C ARG A 178 -9.12 -3.02 -8.73
N ILE A 179 -7.96 -3.55 -9.11
CA ILE A 179 -7.05 -4.24 -8.19
C ILE A 179 -5.78 -3.41 -8.08
N LEU A 180 -5.54 -2.80 -6.91
CA LEU A 180 -4.42 -1.88 -6.71
C LEU A 180 -3.08 -2.61 -6.65
N CYS A 181 -3.02 -3.71 -5.89
CA CYS A 181 -1.82 -4.53 -5.71
C CYS A 181 -2.12 -5.99 -6.07
N LEU A 182 -1.41 -6.54 -7.05
CA LEU A 182 -1.54 -7.95 -7.45
C LEU A 182 -0.34 -8.76 -6.96
N GLU A 183 -0.56 -9.73 -6.07
CA GLU A 183 0.46 -10.67 -5.60
C GLU A 183 0.44 -11.95 -6.43
N LEU A 184 1.46 -12.14 -7.27
CA LEU A 184 1.62 -13.30 -8.14
C LEU A 184 2.49 -14.37 -7.46
N ALA A 185 1.88 -15.49 -7.05
CA ALA A 185 2.59 -16.63 -6.48
C ALA A 185 3.03 -17.61 -7.57
N LYS A 186 4.31 -17.55 -7.97
CA LYS A 186 4.77 -18.18 -9.20
C LYS A 186 5.44 -19.54 -9.00
N HIS A 187 4.99 -20.55 -9.75
CA HIS A 187 5.71 -21.79 -10.03
C HIS A 187 6.08 -21.86 -11.52
N GLY A 188 7.33 -21.57 -11.91
CA GLY A 188 7.81 -21.73 -13.30
C GLY A 188 8.28 -20.43 -13.97
N SER A 189 8.20 -20.36 -15.31
CA SER A 189 8.59 -19.19 -16.11
C SER A 189 7.38 -18.29 -16.47
N LEU A 190 7.58 -16.97 -16.57
CA LEU A 190 6.57 -15.94 -16.85
C LEU A 190 6.80 -15.47 -18.29
N GLY A 191 5.93 -15.91 -19.21
CA GLY A 191 5.90 -15.33 -20.55
C GLY A 191 5.36 -13.89 -20.49
N THR A 192 5.95 -12.98 -21.27
CA THR A 192 5.44 -11.61 -21.49
C THR A 192 3.94 -11.60 -21.79
N ALA A 193 3.52 -12.44 -22.74
CA ALA A 193 2.13 -12.54 -23.17
C ALA A 193 1.17 -12.93 -22.03
N GLN A 194 1.61 -13.80 -21.11
CA GLN A 194 0.78 -14.19 -19.98
C GLN A 194 0.59 -13.05 -18.99
N LEU A 195 1.64 -12.28 -18.70
CA LEU A 195 1.54 -11.15 -17.80
C LEU A 195 0.58 -10.09 -18.33
N GLU A 196 0.68 -9.80 -19.62
CA GLU A 196 -0.13 -8.75 -20.25
C GLU A 196 -1.62 -9.07 -20.19
N THR A 197 -2.01 -10.33 -20.34
CA THR A 197 -3.43 -10.72 -20.25
C THR A 197 -3.91 -10.88 -18.81
N LYS A 198 -3.02 -11.22 -17.87
CA LYS A 198 -3.40 -11.58 -16.49
C LYS A 198 -3.42 -10.42 -15.50
N ILE A 199 -2.71 -9.34 -15.79
CA ILE A 199 -2.69 -8.16 -14.92
C ILE A 199 -3.89 -7.28 -15.28
N PRO A 200 -4.79 -6.95 -14.35
CA PRO A 200 -5.93 -6.07 -14.61
C PRO A 200 -5.51 -4.66 -15.04
N LEU A 201 -6.43 -3.97 -15.71
CA LEU A 201 -6.28 -2.54 -15.92
C LEU A 201 -6.40 -1.81 -14.57
N GLY A 202 -5.66 -0.71 -14.41
CA GLY A 202 -5.66 0.07 -13.16
C GLY A 202 -4.76 -0.47 -12.05
N THR A 203 -4.12 -1.64 -12.22
CA THR A 203 -3.12 -2.13 -11.26
C THR A 203 -1.96 -1.15 -11.15
N LYS A 204 -1.65 -0.78 -9.91
CA LYS A 204 -0.59 0.18 -9.55
C LYS A 204 0.68 -0.51 -9.08
N GLU A 205 0.52 -1.67 -8.44
CA GLU A 205 1.61 -2.42 -7.84
C GLU A 205 1.50 -3.90 -8.17
N ILE A 206 2.63 -4.56 -8.43
CA ILE A 206 2.69 -6.01 -8.58
C ILE A 206 3.74 -6.57 -7.62
N SER A 207 3.38 -7.58 -6.86
CA SER A 207 4.29 -8.34 -6.00
C SER A 207 4.48 -9.74 -6.56
N ILE A 208 5.68 -10.11 -6.99
CA ILE A 208 5.96 -11.43 -7.56
C ILE A 208 6.70 -12.27 -6.52
N ILE A 209 6.08 -13.34 -6.05
CA ILE A 209 6.73 -14.33 -5.18
C ILE A 209 7.49 -15.31 -6.05
N ILE A 210 8.79 -15.40 -5.82
CA ILE A 210 9.69 -16.21 -6.62
C ILE A 210 10.09 -17.45 -5.81
N HIS A 211 9.59 -18.61 -6.24
CA HIS A 211 9.85 -19.91 -5.62
C HIS A 211 11.02 -20.70 -6.26
N GLY A 212 11.71 -20.15 -7.25
CA GLY A 212 12.80 -20.80 -7.98
C GLY A 212 13.72 -19.79 -8.68
N HIS A 213 14.34 -20.20 -9.80
CA HIS A 213 15.07 -19.25 -10.65
C HIS A 213 14.07 -18.27 -11.28
N PRO A 214 14.13 -16.97 -10.97
CA PRO A 214 13.37 -15.96 -11.69
C PRO A 214 13.80 -15.97 -13.16
N ASP A 215 12.84 -15.78 -14.05
CA ASP A 215 13.20 -15.41 -15.42
C ASP A 215 13.75 -13.99 -15.44
N SER A 216 14.44 -13.67 -16.53
CA SER A 216 14.76 -12.29 -16.87
C SER A 216 13.52 -11.38 -16.77
N LEU A 217 13.69 -10.17 -16.22
CA LEU A 217 12.67 -9.11 -16.25
C LEU A 217 12.67 -8.37 -17.59
N SER A 218 13.06 -9.03 -18.68
CA SER A 218 12.99 -8.45 -20.04
C SER A 218 11.56 -8.07 -20.43
N TRP A 219 10.56 -8.63 -19.75
CA TRP A 219 9.15 -8.27 -19.90
C TRP A 219 8.77 -6.93 -19.25
N LEU A 220 9.54 -6.44 -18.27
CA LEU A 220 9.16 -5.27 -17.48
C LEU A 220 9.00 -3.99 -18.33
N PRO A 221 9.90 -3.67 -19.29
CA PRO A 221 9.71 -2.52 -20.17
C PRO A 221 8.42 -2.60 -21.01
N THR A 222 8.13 -3.77 -21.59
CA THR A 222 6.92 -4.00 -22.39
C THR A 222 5.67 -3.86 -21.52
N LEU A 223 5.66 -4.51 -20.35
CA LEU A 223 4.56 -4.39 -19.40
C LEU A 223 4.33 -2.94 -18.97
N SER A 224 5.40 -2.20 -18.69
CA SER A 224 5.33 -0.80 -18.26
C SER A 224 4.78 0.13 -19.32
N SER A 225 5.00 -0.20 -20.59
CA SER A 225 4.48 0.53 -21.74
C SER A 225 2.98 0.24 -21.94
N ASN A 226 2.58 -1.01 -21.75
CA ASN A 226 1.19 -1.45 -21.88
C ASN A 226 0.33 -1.11 -20.63
N ARG A 227 0.96 -0.87 -19.48
CA ARG A 227 0.30 -0.59 -18.19
C ARG A 227 0.83 0.72 -17.59
N PRO A 228 0.36 1.89 -18.06
CA PRO A 228 0.90 3.18 -17.62
C PRO A 228 0.67 3.46 -16.13
N THR A 229 -0.37 2.85 -15.52
CA THR A 229 -0.69 2.97 -14.09
C THR A 229 0.25 2.19 -13.19
N LEU A 230 1.00 1.23 -13.72
CA LEU A 230 1.93 0.40 -12.96
C LEU A 230 3.16 1.22 -12.57
N ASN A 231 3.29 1.48 -11.28
CA ASN A 231 4.34 2.33 -10.73
C ASN A 231 5.33 1.55 -9.86
N GLU A 232 4.94 0.39 -9.33
CA GLU A 232 5.77 -0.44 -8.47
C GLU A 232 5.76 -1.92 -8.86
N VAL A 233 6.93 -2.53 -8.84
CA VAL A 233 7.10 -3.98 -8.93
C VAL A 233 7.97 -4.47 -7.78
N SER A 234 7.39 -5.24 -6.88
CA SER A 234 8.08 -5.90 -5.77
C SER A 234 8.39 -7.35 -6.13
N LEU A 235 9.65 -7.75 -5.98
CA LEU A 235 10.12 -9.12 -6.12
C LEU A 235 10.35 -9.69 -4.72
N LEU A 236 9.65 -10.76 -4.38
CA LEU A 236 9.68 -11.40 -3.08
C LEU A 236 10.40 -12.75 -3.20
N GLY A 237 11.51 -12.89 -2.50
CA GLY A 237 12.22 -14.16 -2.41
C GLY A 237 11.43 -15.14 -1.56
N GLY A 238 11.16 -16.34 -2.10
CA GLY A 238 10.54 -17.42 -1.36
C GLY A 238 11.48 -18.04 -0.30
N ARG A 239 11.32 -19.34 -0.04
CA ARG A 239 12.20 -20.08 0.89
C ARG A 239 13.65 -20.15 0.41
N ARG A 240 13.89 -20.06 -0.90
CA ARG A 240 15.23 -20.09 -1.50
C ARG A 240 15.76 -18.68 -1.71
N SER A 241 17.06 -18.53 -1.54
CA SER A 241 17.83 -17.32 -1.86
C SER A 241 17.89 -17.10 -3.37
N PHE A 242 18.12 -15.85 -3.79
CA PHE A 242 18.23 -15.46 -5.20
C PHE A 242 19.66 -15.73 -5.77
N ASP A 243 20.37 -16.75 -5.30
CA ASP A 243 21.83 -16.84 -5.49
C ASP A 243 22.29 -17.04 -6.94
N HIS A 244 21.36 -17.25 -7.87
CA HIS A 244 21.65 -17.63 -9.26
C HIS A 244 20.90 -16.82 -10.32
N VAL A 245 20.43 -15.61 -9.99
CA VAL A 245 19.49 -14.90 -10.87
C VAL A 245 20.16 -13.87 -11.75
N THR A 246 19.92 -13.98 -13.06
CA THR A 246 20.18 -12.95 -14.07
C THR A 246 18.92 -12.12 -14.31
N LEU A 247 18.52 -11.29 -13.35
CA LEU A 247 17.65 -10.15 -13.65
C LEU A 247 18.48 -9.13 -14.45
N PRO A 248 17.87 -8.32 -15.33
CA PRO A 248 18.58 -7.21 -15.97
C PRO A 248 19.19 -6.23 -14.94
N PHE A 249 18.58 -6.11 -13.75
CA PHE A 249 19.14 -5.39 -12.59
C PHE A 249 20.12 -6.21 -11.74
N TRP A 250 20.38 -7.48 -12.04
CA TRP A 250 21.30 -8.37 -11.31
C TRP A 250 22.55 -8.71 -12.12
N SER A 251 22.54 -8.39 -13.41
CA SER A 251 23.73 -7.90 -14.11
C SER A 251 24.19 -6.51 -13.64
N SER A 252 23.56 -5.93 -12.60
CA SER A 252 23.96 -4.66 -12.01
C SER A 252 25.38 -4.71 -11.44
N PRO A 253 26.02 -3.53 -11.33
CA PRO A 253 27.26 -3.36 -10.60
C PRO A 253 27.24 -4.04 -9.23
N PHE A 254 26.11 -3.99 -8.51
CA PHE A 254 25.96 -4.56 -7.17
C PHE A 254 26.33 -6.05 -7.07
N ILE A 255 25.68 -6.91 -7.86
CA ILE A 255 25.89 -8.37 -7.77
C ILE A 255 27.25 -8.76 -8.35
N LYS A 256 27.67 -8.12 -9.45
CA LYS A 256 29.00 -8.35 -10.06
C LYS A 256 30.10 -8.03 -9.06
N GLU A 257 29.99 -6.90 -8.38
CA GLU A 257 30.94 -6.46 -7.39
C GLU A 257 30.86 -7.29 -6.11
N SER A 258 29.66 -7.67 -5.65
CA SER A 258 29.48 -8.58 -4.53
C SER A 258 30.16 -9.92 -4.80
N ARG A 259 30.06 -10.44 -6.03
CA ARG A 259 30.75 -11.66 -6.44
C ARG A 259 32.27 -11.48 -6.47
N ARG A 260 32.75 -10.35 -7.01
CA ARG A 260 34.17 -10.00 -7.06
C ARG A 260 34.78 -9.95 -5.65
N GLN A 261 34.04 -9.40 -4.68
CA GLN A 261 34.43 -9.32 -3.28
C GLN A 261 34.08 -10.56 -2.45
N LYS A 262 33.52 -11.62 -3.06
CA LYS A 262 33.07 -12.86 -2.39
C LYS A 262 32.04 -12.61 -1.26
N LEU A 263 31.20 -11.59 -1.40
CA LEU A 263 30.18 -11.21 -0.41
C LEU A 263 28.86 -11.98 -0.53
N LEU A 264 28.63 -12.66 -1.65
CA LEU A 264 27.33 -13.31 -1.92
C LEU A 264 26.96 -14.41 -0.92
N SER A 265 27.94 -15.06 -0.27
CA SER A 265 27.66 -16.08 0.75
C SER A 265 27.19 -15.51 2.09
N PHE A 266 27.27 -14.19 2.26
CA PHE A 266 27.02 -13.53 3.54
C PHE A 266 25.62 -12.94 3.65
N PHE A 267 24.95 -12.72 2.52
CA PHE A 267 23.61 -12.18 2.52
C PHE A 267 22.73 -12.82 1.46
N ASN A 268 21.43 -12.82 1.75
CA ASN A 268 20.37 -13.21 0.85
C ASN A 268 19.47 -12.00 0.63
N ILE A 269 19.21 -11.64 -0.61
CA ILE A 269 18.14 -10.68 -0.89
C ILE A 269 16.80 -11.41 -0.62
N LYS A 270 15.92 -10.80 0.16
CA LYS A 270 14.57 -11.34 0.43
C LYS A 270 13.48 -10.54 -0.27
N ARG A 271 13.73 -9.26 -0.53
CA ARG A 271 12.80 -8.41 -1.27
C ARG A 271 13.55 -7.36 -2.06
N MET A 272 13.05 -7.04 -3.24
CA MET A 272 13.49 -5.90 -4.05
C MET A 272 12.26 -5.17 -4.56
N GLY A 273 12.10 -3.89 -4.20
CA GLY A 273 11.06 -3.01 -4.71
C GLY A 273 11.61 -2.13 -5.82
N LEU A 274 11.06 -2.27 -7.02
CA LEU A 274 11.35 -1.45 -8.18
C LEU A 274 10.28 -0.38 -8.30
N HIS A 275 10.68 0.86 -8.57
CA HIS A 275 9.77 1.97 -8.78
C HIS A 275 10.04 2.65 -10.12
N LYS A 276 8.96 3.16 -10.72
CA LYS A 276 9.00 3.88 -12.00
C LYS A 276 9.23 5.37 -11.74
N THR A 277 10.13 5.98 -12.52
CA THR A 277 10.31 7.44 -12.46
C THR A 277 9.07 8.16 -13.01
N THR A 278 8.52 9.08 -12.21
CA THR A 278 7.44 9.96 -12.64
C THR A 278 8.03 11.18 -13.38
N GLY A 279 7.48 11.51 -14.55
CA GLY A 279 7.80 12.75 -15.27
C GLY A 279 9.02 12.75 -16.20
N SER A 280 9.82 11.69 -16.26
CA SER A 280 10.94 11.57 -17.22
C SER A 280 10.67 10.53 -18.31
N TYR A 281 10.92 10.88 -19.58
CA TYR A 281 10.92 9.95 -20.70
C TYR A 281 12.36 9.77 -21.22
N PRO A 282 12.87 8.54 -21.40
CA PRO A 282 12.21 7.27 -21.14
C PRO A 282 11.98 7.00 -19.64
N GLN A 283 10.88 6.32 -19.32
CA GLN A 283 10.55 5.93 -17.95
C GLN A 283 11.50 4.82 -17.50
N GLU A 284 12.42 5.15 -16.60
CA GLU A 284 13.38 4.21 -16.05
C GLU A 284 12.89 3.64 -14.72
N TRP A 285 13.11 2.34 -14.53
CA TRP A 285 12.89 1.64 -13.27
C TRP A 285 14.15 1.69 -12.42
N TYR A 286 13.98 1.94 -11.12
CA TYR A 286 15.08 1.95 -10.15
C TYR A 286 14.71 1.17 -8.90
N VAL A 287 15.72 0.70 -8.16
CA VAL A 287 15.52 0.05 -6.86
C VAL A 287 15.22 1.11 -5.81
N ARG A 288 13.99 1.12 -5.30
CA ARG A 288 13.51 2.02 -4.23
C ARG A 288 13.58 1.37 -2.86
N GLY A 289 13.39 0.05 -2.81
CA GLY A 289 13.41 -0.73 -1.57
C GLY A 289 14.23 -2.03 -1.70
N LEU A 290 14.99 -2.37 -0.66
CA LEU A 290 15.78 -3.60 -0.60
C LEU A 290 15.67 -4.22 0.79
N THR A 291 15.43 -5.54 0.85
CA THR A 291 15.51 -6.31 2.09
C THR A 291 16.61 -7.35 1.95
N LEU A 292 17.60 -7.27 2.83
CA LEU A 292 18.69 -8.24 2.94
C LEU A 292 18.50 -9.06 4.22
N GLN A 293 18.77 -10.36 4.14
CA GLN A 293 18.93 -11.24 5.28
C GLN A 293 20.38 -11.67 5.36
N THR A 294 21.01 -11.53 6.51
CA THR A 294 22.46 -11.70 6.66
C THR A 294 22.73 -12.43 7.97
N THR A 295 23.67 -13.38 7.94
CA THR A 295 24.08 -14.22 9.09
C THR A 295 25.43 -13.76 9.67
N THR A 296 25.97 -12.65 9.19
CA THR A 296 27.38 -12.30 9.37
C THR A 296 27.72 -11.43 10.57
N ALA A 297 28.99 -11.59 11.00
CA ALA A 297 29.74 -10.63 11.81
C ALA A 297 29.84 -9.23 11.17
N SER A 298 30.22 -8.23 11.97
CA SER A 298 30.14 -6.80 11.65
C SER A 298 30.94 -6.34 10.42
N THR A 299 32.06 -6.97 10.09
CA THR A 299 32.95 -6.50 9.00
C THR A 299 32.35 -6.67 7.61
N SER A 300 31.80 -7.84 7.30
CA SER A 300 31.13 -8.09 6.01
C SER A 300 29.86 -7.24 5.84
N LEU A 301 29.19 -6.89 6.93
CA LEU A 301 28.02 -6.03 6.87
C LEU A 301 28.38 -4.63 6.35
N ILE A 302 29.48 -4.03 6.83
CA ILE A 302 29.92 -2.70 6.38
C ILE A 302 30.22 -2.71 4.88
N GLU A 303 30.88 -3.76 4.38
CA GLU A 303 31.20 -3.92 2.97
C GLU A 303 29.92 -4.05 2.12
N ILE A 304 28.96 -4.88 2.56
CA ILE A 304 27.66 -5.03 1.91
C ILE A 304 26.91 -3.68 1.87
N LEU A 305 26.87 -2.94 2.98
CA LEU A 305 26.17 -1.66 3.07
C LEU A 305 26.81 -0.61 2.16
N THR A 306 28.14 -0.55 2.13
CA THR A 306 28.88 0.36 1.24
C THR A 306 28.56 0.05 -0.22
N LEU A 307 28.45 -1.24 -0.54
CA LEU A 307 28.13 -1.68 -1.89
C LEU A 307 26.66 -1.39 -2.28
N VAL A 308 25.72 -1.57 -1.35
CA VAL A 308 24.32 -1.17 -1.52
C VAL A 308 24.21 0.33 -1.79
N ALA A 309 24.85 1.16 -0.96
CA ALA A 309 24.80 2.62 -1.07
C ALA A 309 25.38 3.13 -2.41
N SER A 310 26.49 2.55 -2.85
CA SER A 310 27.11 2.92 -4.14
C SER A 310 26.31 2.43 -5.35
N SER A 311 25.61 1.31 -5.24
CA SER A 311 24.87 0.70 -6.36
C SER A 311 23.44 1.23 -6.52
N PHE A 312 22.80 1.67 -5.45
CA PHE A 312 21.38 2.08 -5.45
C PHE A 312 21.20 3.51 -4.93
N ARG A 313 21.57 4.50 -5.76
CA ARG A 313 21.53 5.93 -5.37
C ARG A 313 20.15 6.47 -5.01
N LYS A 314 19.08 5.83 -5.51
CA LYS A 314 17.68 6.20 -5.25
C LYS A 314 17.00 5.24 -4.24
N LEU A 315 17.80 4.50 -3.47
CA LEU A 315 17.26 3.61 -2.44
C LEU A 315 16.68 4.45 -1.31
N GLU A 316 15.38 4.36 -1.10
CA GLU A 316 14.68 5.04 -0.01
C GLU A 316 14.59 4.14 1.23
N LYS A 317 14.61 2.82 1.04
CA LYS A 317 14.48 1.86 2.14
C LYS A 317 15.42 0.68 2.01
N LEU A 318 16.24 0.49 3.04
CA LEU A 318 16.98 -0.72 3.30
C LEU A 318 16.44 -1.40 4.56
N THR A 319 16.11 -2.68 4.48
CA THR A 319 15.73 -3.50 5.63
C THR A 319 16.76 -4.61 5.80
N LEU A 320 17.37 -4.69 6.99
CA LEU A 320 18.31 -5.75 7.34
C LEU A 320 17.62 -6.73 8.29
N ARG A 321 17.64 -8.01 7.94
CA ARG A 321 17.25 -9.11 8.83
C ARG A 321 18.52 -9.80 9.28
N LEU A 322 18.87 -9.60 10.54
CA LEU A 322 20.05 -10.18 11.14
C LEU A 322 19.63 -11.51 11.78
N ASP A 323 20.09 -12.61 11.21
CA ASP A 323 19.97 -13.91 11.88
C ASP A 323 21.14 -14.00 12.85
N LEU A 324 20.91 -13.58 14.10
CA LEU A 324 21.88 -13.76 15.18
C LEU A 324 21.79 -15.23 15.61
N HIS A 325 22.77 -16.04 15.20
CA HIS A 325 22.96 -17.33 15.83
C HIS A 325 23.43 -17.10 17.27
N GLU A 326 22.59 -17.45 18.25
CA GLU A 326 23.00 -17.58 19.66
C GLU A 326 23.90 -18.79 19.87
#